data_AF-A0ABD6CQL2-F1
#
_entry.id   AF-A0ABD6CQL2-F1
#
_cell.length_a   1.000
_cell.length_b   1.000
_cell.length_c   1.000
_cell.angle_alpha   90.00
_cell.angle_beta   90.00
_cell.angle_gamma   90.00
#
_symmetry.space_group_name_H-M   'P 1'
#
loop_
_entity.id
_entity.type
_entity.pdbx_description
1 polymer ?
#
loop_
_entity_poly.entity_id
_entity_poly.type
_entity_poly.pdbx_seq_one_letter_code
_entity_poly.pdbx_strand_id
1 'polypeptide(L)'
;MSNPTSIEDILQTTTPTVVIRDPQLQKRGQHARAQLRSIPFFGELGIDTVVHADVFDNDFKLVDYTYHSSQDIVDSVDDVEFPLVHITTQQGIEAYGEEDLVRALLKRSAKERKRYILVTDTTSPRLPTYIPKPGRSIVDDYDVAVKDYNTLSARYIENYADSALPASQTRNLHYHRASEHHKQHDAPADTLENIYDYTRAPSGSPVWDPIYYFIEHDLENILEDYSERIRDALRSWTERGETQKIANQMLDALRVCEFEKAQLDEYQQTDPDLR
;
A
#
# COMPACT_ATOMS: atom_id res chain seq x y z
N MET A 1 -8.20 -13.24 21.02
CA MET A 1 -7.74 -11.84 21.16
C MET A 1 -6.26 -11.86 21.46
N SER A 2 -5.42 -11.83 20.43
CA SER A 2 -3.99 -11.56 20.56
C SER A 2 -3.82 -10.11 21.01
N ASN A 3 -2.90 -9.85 21.95
CA ASN A 3 -2.51 -8.47 22.31
C ASN A 3 -2.18 -7.69 21.03
N PRO A 4 -2.52 -6.38 20.94
CA PRO A 4 -2.00 -5.55 19.86
C PRO A 4 -0.48 -5.61 19.97
N THR A 5 0.14 -6.28 19.00
CA THR A 5 1.59 -6.43 18.96
C THR A 5 2.13 -5.05 18.63
N SER A 6 2.99 -4.49 19.47
CA SER A 6 3.46 -3.13 19.25
C SER A 6 4.21 -3.04 17.93
N ILE A 7 4.25 -1.85 17.32
CA ILE A 7 5.05 -1.64 16.10
C ILE A 7 6.52 -2.04 16.30
N GLU A 8 7.03 -1.87 17.52
CA GLU A 8 8.41 -2.25 17.89
C GLU A 8 8.60 -3.77 17.90
N ASP A 9 7.59 -4.52 18.32
CA ASP A 9 7.61 -5.98 18.31
C ASP A 9 7.54 -6.53 16.87
N ILE A 10 6.67 -5.96 16.03
CA ILE A 10 6.55 -6.36 14.63
C ILE A 10 7.83 -6.01 13.85
N LEU A 11 8.32 -4.78 13.99
CA LEU A 11 9.55 -4.35 13.31
C LEU A 11 10.80 -4.91 13.97
N GLN A 12 10.72 -5.44 15.19
CA GLN A 12 11.85 -5.89 16.02
C GLN A 12 12.94 -4.82 16.13
N THR A 13 12.55 -3.61 16.51
CA THR A 13 13.47 -2.48 16.72
C THR A 13 12.80 -1.28 17.41
N THR A 14 13.55 -0.64 18.31
CA THR A 14 13.20 0.63 18.95
C THR A 14 13.87 1.84 18.28
N THR A 15 14.70 1.63 17.26
CA THR A 15 15.37 2.70 16.51
C THR A 15 14.32 3.60 15.85
N PRO A 16 14.37 4.94 16.01
CA PRO A 16 13.36 5.84 15.42
C PRO A 16 13.26 5.73 13.90
N THR A 17 14.37 5.54 13.22
CA THR A 17 14.40 5.37 11.76
C THR A 17 14.51 3.90 11.37
N VAL A 18 13.66 3.47 10.44
CA VAL A 18 13.71 2.13 9.84
C VAL A 18 13.80 2.27 8.32
N VAL A 19 14.81 1.65 7.73
CA VAL A 19 14.92 1.47 6.28
C VAL A 19 14.32 0.12 5.94
N ILE A 20 13.31 0.10 5.07
CA ILE A 20 12.65 -1.12 4.61
C ILE A 20 12.91 -1.30 3.13
N ARG A 21 13.57 -2.39 2.76
CA ARG A 21 13.72 -2.75 1.34
C ARG A 21 12.42 -3.40 0.83
N ASP A 22 11.80 -2.79 -0.19
CA ASP A 22 10.78 -3.41 -1.02
C ASP A 22 11.27 -3.52 -2.48
N PRO A 23 11.55 -4.76 -2.98
CA PRO A 23 12.04 -4.95 -4.34
C PRO A 23 11.03 -4.60 -5.45
N GLN A 24 9.73 -4.40 -5.16
CA GLN A 24 8.77 -3.95 -6.19
C GLN A 24 9.04 -2.51 -6.65
N LEU A 25 9.72 -1.72 -5.82
CA LEU A 25 10.12 -0.35 -6.15
C LEU A 25 11.23 -0.31 -7.22
N GLN A 26 12.05 -1.37 -7.37
CA GLN A 26 13.12 -1.46 -8.38
C GLN A 26 12.60 -1.53 -9.83
N LYS A 27 11.31 -1.80 -10.06
CA LYS A 27 10.75 -2.08 -11.39
C LYS A 27 10.38 -0.83 -12.20
N ARG A 28 10.99 0.32 -11.90
CA ARG A 28 10.75 1.58 -12.61
C ARG A 28 11.24 1.46 -14.07
N GLY A 29 10.33 1.62 -15.03
CA GLY A 29 10.60 1.47 -16.47
C GLY A 29 10.20 0.14 -17.11
N GLN A 30 9.79 -0.87 -16.31
CA GLN A 30 9.19 -2.11 -16.83
C GLN A 30 7.77 -2.26 -16.29
N HIS A 31 6.84 -1.39 -16.74
CA HIS A 31 5.45 -1.38 -16.30
C HIS A 31 5.35 -1.49 -14.77
N ALA A 32 5.72 -0.41 -14.06
CA ALA A 32 5.69 -0.30 -12.60
C ALA A 32 4.41 -0.96 -12.03
N ARG A 33 4.56 -1.93 -11.11
CA ARG A 33 3.44 -2.53 -10.37
C ARG A 33 3.70 -2.60 -8.88
N ALA A 34 2.65 -2.49 -8.09
CA ALA A 34 2.63 -2.76 -6.65
C ALA A 34 3.57 -1.89 -5.81
N GLN A 35 3.86 -0.65 -6.23
CA GLN A 35 4.70 0.30 -5.49
C GLN A 35 4.14 0.64 -4.10
N LEU A 36 2.81 0.69 -4.00
CA LEU A 36 2.07 1.06 -2.80
C LEU A 36 1.58 -0.17 -2.00
N ARG A 37 1.99 -1.39 -2.39
CA ARG A 37 1.55 -2.65 -1.74
C ARG A 37 1.87 -2.75 -0.26
N SER A 38 2.83 -1.96 0.22
CA SER A 38 3.27 -1.96 1.60
C SER A 38 2.44 -1.04 2.49
N ILE A 39 1.64 -0.12 1.93
CA ILE A 39 0.79 0.80 2.70
C ILE A 39 -0.18 0.03 3.60
N PRO A 40 -0.94 -0.99 3.13
CA PRO A 40 -1.88 -1.71 3.99
C PRO A 40 -1.20 -2.40 5.19
N PHE A 41 0.05 -2.84 5.02
CA PHE A 41 0.84 -3.39 6.13
C PHE A 41 1.11 -2.34 7.21
N PHE A 42 1.47 -1.10 6.84
CA PHE A 42 1.74 -0.05 7.82
C PHE A 42 0.47 0.54 8.43
N GLY A 43 -0.64 0.59 7.68
CA GLY A 43 -1.95 0.97 8.22
C GLY A 43 -2.39 0.07 9.38
N GLU A 44 -2.12 -1.23 9.29
CA GLU A 44 -2.37 -2.20 10.37
C GLU A 44 -1.47 -2.01 11.59
N LEU A 45 -0.35 -1.31 11.44
CA LEU A 45 0.52 -0.88 12.54
C LEU A 45 0.13 0.50 13.09
N GLY A 46 -0.99 1.07 12.62
CA GLY A 46 -1.48 2.39 13.00
C GLY A 46 -0.69 3.54 12.38
N ILE A 47 -0.05 3.34 11.23
CA ILE A 47 0.61 4.41 10.48
C ILE A 47 -0.15 4.69 9.19
N ASP A 48 -0.80 5.84 9.14
CA ASP A 48 -1.62 6.30 8.02
C ASP A 48 -1.03 7.51 7.28
N THR A 49 0.01 8.15 7.82
CA THR A 49 0.69 9.26 7.13
C THR A 49 1.74 8.71 6.17
N VAL A 50 1.53 8.92 4.87
CA VAL A 50 2.37 8.37 3.81
C VAL A 50 2.85 9.46 2.86
N VAL A 51 4.15 9.46 2.61
CA VAL A 51 4.82 10.30 1.62
C VAL A 51 5.27 9.45 0.44
N HIS A 52 4.92 9.84 -0.78
CA HIS A 52 5.47 9.24 -1.99
C HIS A 52 5.33 10.17 -3.20
N ALA A 53 6.06 9.87 -4.27
CA ALA A 53 5.98 10.63 -5.51
C ALA A 53 4.61 10.47 -6.19
N ASP A 54 4.17 11.55 -6.87
CA ASP A 54 2.90 11.60 -7.60
C ASP A 54 2.81 10.53 -8.69
N VAL A 55 3.94 10.09 -9.23
CA VAL A 55 3.98 9.03 -10.27
C VAL A 55 3.43 7.68 -9.78
N PHE A 56 3.32 7.48 -8.46
CA PHE A 56 2.65 6.31 -7.89
C PHE A 56 1.19 6.56 -7.55
N ASP A 57 0.79 7.83 -7.43
CA ASP A 57 -0.59 8.22 -7.24
C ASP A 57 -1.32 8.21 -8.60
N ASN A 58 -2.43 7.48 -8.66
CA ASN A 58 -3.28 7.44 -9.85
C ASN A 58 -4.72 7.85 -9.48
N ASP A 59 -4.87 8.65 -8.42
CA ASP A 59 -6.15 9.08 -7.86
C ASP A 59 -7.01 7.89 -7.42
N PHE A 60 -6.37 6.81 -6.94
CA PHE A 60 -7.05 5.63 -6.41
C PHE A 60 -6.34 5.12 -5.16
N LYS A 61 -7.12 4.97 -4.09
CA LYS A 61 -6.66 4.43 -2.81
C LYS A 61 -7.34 3.10 -2.54
N LEU A 62 -6.54 2.02 -2.47
CA LEU A 62 -7.05 0.70 -2.11
C LEU A 62 -7.43 0.61 -0.62
N VAL A 63 -6.75 1.41 0.20
CA VAL A 63 -7.00 1.60 1.64
C VAL A 63 -6.86 3.09 1.95
N ASP A 64 -7.52 3.56 2.99
CA ASP A 64 -7.40 4.95 3.43
C ASP A 64 -6.02 5.24 4.04
N TYR A 65 -5.47 6.39 3.67
CA TYR A 65 -4.25 6.96 4.25
C TYR A 65 -4.15 8.45 3.92
N THR A 66 -3.46 9.21 4.79
CA THR A 66 -3.12 10.62 4.57
C THR A 66 -1.93 10.69 3.63
N TYR A 67 -2.17 11.16 2.41
CA TYR A 67 -1.15 11.27 1.37
C TYR A 67 -0.48 12.64 1.40
N HIS A 68 0.85 12.65 1.29
CA HIS A 68 1.61 13.83 0.94
C HIS A 68 2.53 13.57 -0.25
N SER A 69 2.51 14.47 -1.25
CA SER A 69 3.44 14.44 -2.36
C SER A 69 4.89 14.63 -1.88
N SER A 70 5.81 13.77 -2.31
CA SER A 70 7.23 13.95 -2.02
C SER A 70 7.83 15.19 -2.67
N GLN A 71 7.17 15.75 -3.70
CA GLN A 71 7.59 16.98 -4.38
C GLN A 71 7.17 18.23 -3.60
N ASP A 72 5.95 18.25 -3.04
CA ASP A 72 5.38 19.45 -2.42
C ASP A 72 5.75 19.59 -0.93
N ILE A 73 5.93 18.47 -0.23
CA ILE A 73 6.10 18.44 1.22
C ILE A 73 7.47 18.96 1.70
N VAL A 74 8.42 19.17 0.78
CA VAL A 74 9.81 19.55 1.13
C VAL A 74 9.85 20.87 1.89
N ASP A 75 9.00 21.83 1.50
CA ASP A 75 8.93 23.16 2.11
C ASP A 75 8.11 23.20 3.41
N SER A 76 7.33 22.15 3.69
CA SER A 76 6.46 22.01 4.87
C SER A 76 6.77 20.77 5.69
N VAL A 77 8.03 20.30 5.64
CA VAL A 77 8.45 19.04 6.28
C VAL A 77 8.23 19.02 7.80
N ASP A 78 8.18 20.19 8.44
CA ASP A 78 7.94 20.33 9.88
C ASP A 78 6.46 20.12 10.26
N ASP A 79 5.53 20.28 9.32
CA ASP A 79 4.09 20.13 9.54
C ASP A 79 3.60 18.69 9.39
N VAL A 80 4.45 17.80 8.85
CA VAL A 80 4.12 16.39 8.62
C VAL A 80 4.03 15.65 9.94
N GLU A 81 2.98 14.87 10.14
CA GLU A 81 2.81 14.09 11.36
C GLU A 81 3.68 12.84 11.36
N PHE A 82 4.05 12.40 12.56
CA PHE A 82 4.77 11.15 12.80
C PHE A 82 3.90 10.26 13.70
N PRO A 83 3.90 8.93 13.55
CA PRO A 83 4.75 8.13 12.68
C PRO A 83 4.42 8.33 11.19
N LEU A 84 5.41 8.18 10.30
CA LEU A 84 5.18 8.29 8.85
C LEU A 84 5.97 7.25 8.05
N VAL A 85 5.39 6.88 6.91
CA VAL A 85 6.01 6.04 5.88
C VAL A 85 6.39 6.91 4.70
N HIS A 86 7.62 6.79 4.20
CA HIS A 86 8.05 7.44 2.96
C HIS A 86 8.47 6.35 1.97
N ILE A 87 7.74 6.25 0.86
CA ILE A 87 8.01 5.30 -0.21
C ILE A 87 8.74 6.01 -1.34
N THR A 88 9.98 5.60 -1.61
CA THR A 88 10.82 6.16 -2.67
C THR A 88 11.74 5.11 -3.29
N THR A 89 12.48 5.48 -4.34
CA THR A 89 13.56 4.66 -4.93
C THR A 89 14.89 5.36 -4.72
N GLN A 90 16.02 4.65 -4.79
CA GLN A 90 17.34 5.29 -4.86
C GLN A 90 17.41 6.29 -6.01
N GLN A 91 16.76 5.97 -7.13
CA GLN A 91 16.62 6.91 -8.24
C GLN A 91 15.78 8.15 -7.88
N GLY A 92 14.70 7.98 -7.10
CA GLY A 92 13.90 9.07 -6.51
C GLY A 92 14.78 10.06 -5.75
N ILE A 93 15.63 9.51 -4.88
CA ILE A 93 16.59 10.28 -4.09
C ILE A 93 17.61 11.00 -4.98
N GLU A 94 18.27 10.29 -5.90
CA GLU A 94 19.41 10.84 -6.67
C GLU A 94 19.00 11.74 -7.84
N ALA A 95 17.87 11.47 -8.49
CA ALA A 95 17.51 12.08 -9.77
C ALA A 95 16.21 12.89 -9.74
N TYR A 96 15.36 12.72 -8.72
CA TYR A 96 14.05 13.36 -8.63
C TYR A 96 13.92 14.28 -7.41
N GLY A 97 15.03 14.72 -6.84
CA GLY A 97 15.07 15.79 -5.84
C GLY A 97 14.64 15.40 -4.43
N GLU A 98 14.44 14.10 -4.15
CA GLU A 98 13.97 13.66 -2.83
C GLU A 98 15.08 13.58 -1.76
N GLU A 99 16.35 13.86 -2.12
CA GLU A 99 17.49 13.81 -1.21
C GLU A 99 17.33 14.74 0.01
N ASP A 100 16.86 15.96 -0.23
CA ASP A 100 16.66 16.97 0.82
C ASP A 100 15.55 16.57 1.80
N LEU A 101 14.45 16.05 1.25
CA LEU A 101 13.34 15.51 2.03
C LEU A 101 13.77 14.34 2.91
N VAL A 102 14.44 13.34 2.34
CA VAL A 102 14.92 12.18 3.09
C VAL A 102 15.84 12.63 4.22
N ARG A 103 16.77 13.55 3.93
CA ARG A 103 17.67 14.09 4.95
C ARG A 103 16.92 14.83 6.06
N ALA A 104 15.95 15.67 5.72
CA ALA A 104 15.16 16.43 6.70
C ALA A 104 14.40 15.48 7.63
N LEU A 105 13.71 14.49 7.07
CA LEU A 105 12.97 13.48 7.84
C LEU A 105 13.87 12.59 8.70
N LEU A 106 15.06 12.19 8.20
CA LEU A 106 16.06 11.47 8.99
C LEU A 106 16.49 12.26 10.23
N LYS A 107 16.80 13.55 10.07
CA LYS A 107 17.21 14.42 11.17
C LYS A 107 16.07 14.63 12.16
N ARG A 108 14.85 14.84 11.67
CA ARG A 108 13.66 15.07 12.50
C ARG A 108 13.29 13.83 13.30
N SER A 109 13.28 12.65 12.66
CA SER A 109 13.12 11.35 13.31
C SER A 109 14.10 11.15 14.48
N ALA A 110 15.39 11.41 14.25
CA ALA A 110 16.41 11.27 15.28
C ALA A 110 16.24 12.27 16.42
N LYS A 111 15.94 13.55 16.10
CA LYS A 111 15.77 14.63 17.08
C LYS A 111 14.53 14.44 17.95
N GLU A 112 13.38 14.14 17.33
CA GLU A 112 12.10 13.99 18.02
C GLU A 112 11.91 12.59 18.61
N ARG A 113 12.78 11.64 18.27
CA ARG A 113 12.65 10.21 18.59
C ARG A 113 11.31 9.62 18.13
N LYS A 114 10.85 10.06 16.97
CA LYS A 114 9.59 9.60 16.36
C LYS A 114 9.86 8.71 15.15
N ARG A 115 8.92 7.81 14.86
CA ARG A 115 9.11 6.75 13.87
C ARG A 115 9.07 7.27 12.42
N TYR A 116 10.20 7.17 11.73
CA TYR A 116 10.30 7.38 10.28
C TYR A 116 10.60 6.06 9.59
N ILE A 117 9.72 5.62 8.70
CA ILE A 117 9.90 4.40 7.91
C ILE A 117 10.22 4.81 6.47
N LEU A 118 11.47 4.65 6.05
CA LEU A 118 11.91 4.84 4.68
C LEU A 118 11.80 3.52 3.92
N VAL A 119 10.75 3.36 3.12
CA VAL A 119 10.57 2.21 2.23
C VAL A 119 11.26 2.53 0.90
N THR A 120 12.23 1.70 0.53
CA THR A 120 13.06 1.93 -0.65
C THR A 120 13.38 0.64 -1.39
N ASP A 121 13.92 0.76 -2.58
CA ASP A 121 14.25 -0.35 -3.47
C ASP A 121 15.59 -1.03 -3.10
N THR A 122 16.33 -0.48 -2.13
CA THR A 122 17.65 -0.97 -1.66
C THR A 122 17.73 -1.04 -0.13
N THR A 123 18.60 -1.90 0.42
CA THR A 123 18.89 -1.91 1.87
C THR A 123 19.81 -0.78 2.31
N SER A 124 20.48 -0.12 1.38
CA SER A 124 21.53 0.87 1.68
C SER A 124 21.32 2.14 0.85
N PRO A 125 20.20 2.86 1.07
CA PRO A 125 19.92 4.08 0.33
C PRO A 125 20.99 5.14 0.60
N ARG A 126 21.39 5.88 -0.45
CA ARG A 126 22.48 6.86 -0.40
C ARG A 126 21.95 8.27 -0.52
N LEU A 127 22.64 9.21 0.12
CA LEU A 127 22.46 10.66 -0.02
C LEU A 127 23.77 11.25 -0.57
N PRO A 128 24.03 11.22 -1.89
CA PRO A 128 25.33 11.58 -2.44
C PRO A 128 25.81 13.00 -2.14
N THR A 129 24.90 13.96 -2.04
CA THR A 129 25.20 15.36 -1.71
C THR A 129 25.67 15.50 -0.27
N TYR A 130 25.14 14.65 0.63
CA TYR A 130 25.36 14.76 2.08
C TYR A 130 26.32 13.73 2.67
N ILE A 131 26.49 12.60 1.99
CA ILE A 131 27.38 11.50 2.31
C ILE A 131 28.29 11.30 1.09
N PRO A 132 29.27 12.21 0.87
CA PRO A 132 30.06 12.23 -0.37
C PRO A 132 31.07 11.08 -0.47
N LYS A 133 31.31 10.35 0.63
CA LYS A 133 32.28 9.25 0.65
C LYS A 133 31.73 8.06 -0.16
N PRO A 134 32.43 7.62 -1.22
CA PRO A 134 31.98 6.51 -2.05
C PRO A 134 31.68 5.25 -1.23
N GLY A 135 30.53 4.63 -1.51
CA GLY A 135 30.09 3.40 -0.86
C GLY A 135 29.48 3.57 0.53
N ARG A 136 29.45 4.78 1.11
CA ARG A 136 28.66 5.06 2.32
C ARG A 136 27.21 5.37 1.97
N SER A 137 26.33 5.04 2.90
CA SER A 137 24.88 5.13 2.78
C SER A 137 24.27 5.71 4.05
N ILE A 138 22.96 5.91 4.06
CA ILE A 138 22.20 6.32 5.24
C ILE A 138 22.46 5.35 6.41
N VAL A 139 22.61 4.05 6.13
CA VAL A 139 22.84 3.00 7.14
C VAL A 139 24.18 3.15 7.86
N ASP A 140 25.17 3.77 7.21
CA ASP A 140 26.50 3.96 7.79
C ASP A 140 26.60 5.26 8.62
N ASP A 141 25.73 6.23 8.36
CA ASP A 141 25.85 7.60 8.87
C ASP A 141 24.75 7.96 9.88
N TYR A 142 23.65 7.21 9.90
CA TYR A 142 22.52 7.42 10.80
C TYR A 142 22.25 6.15 11.61
N ASP A 143 21.73 6.32 12.82
CA ASP A 143 21.19 5.21 13.62
C ASP A 143 19.87 4.74 12.99
N VAL A 144 19.95 3.68 12.19
CA VAL A 144 18.81 3.11 11.46
C VAL A 144 18.77 1.60 11.61
N ALA A 145 17.57 1.05 11.70
CA ALA A 145 17.35 -0.38 11.55
C ALA A 145 17.01 -0.71 10.11
N VAL A 146 17.64 -1.74 9.54
CA VAL A 146 17.34 -2.21 8.18
C VAL A 146 16.45 -3.45 8.25
N LYS A 147 15.37 -3.47 7.46
CA LYS A 147 14.45 -4.61 7.34
C LYS A 147 14.12 -4.89 5.87
N ASP A 148 13.59 -6.07 5.62
CA ASP A 148 13.15 -6.53 4.30
C ASP A 148 11.62 -6.69 4.32
N TYR A 149 10.92 -6.01 3.41
CA TYR A 149 9.45 -6.02 3.39
C TYR A 149 8.90 -7.43 3.17
N ASN A 150 9.51 -8.21 2.29
CA ASN A 150 9.01 -9.56 1.98
C ASN A 150 9.08 -10.47 3.22
N THR A 151 10.14 -10.32 4.02
CA THR A 151 10.33 -11.08 5.26
C THR A 151 9.37 -10.61 6.36
N LEU A 152 9.21 -9.29 6.53
CA LEU A 152 8.29 -8.71 7.52
C LEU A 152 6.84 -9.07 7.22
N SER A 153 6.39 -8.84 5.98
CA SER A 153 5.02 -9.13 5.55
C SER A 153 4.71 -10.62 5.63
N ALA A 154 5.61 -11.50 5.19
CA ALA A 154 5.40 -12.96 5.29
C ALA A 154 5.22 -13.42 6.73
N ARG A 155 6.09 -12.95 7.65
CA ARG A 155 5.96 -13.24 9.08
C ARG A 155 4.66 -12.69 9.65
N TYR A 156 4.27 -11.48 9.25
CA TYR A 156 3.02 -10.88 9.72
C TYR A 156 1.82 -11.70 9.27
N ILE A 157 1.74 -12.04 7.99
CA ILE A 157 0.66 -12.86 7.42
C ILE A 157 0.59 -14.21 8.14
N GLU A 158 1.71 -14.91 8.30
CA GLU A 158 1.78 -16.21 8.96
C GLU A 158 1.28 -16.19 10.42
N ASN A 159 1.54 -15.10 11.15
CA ASN A 159 1.22 -15.03 12.58
C ASN A 159 -0.10 -14.31 12.89
N TYR A 160 -0.61 -13.48 11.97
CA TYR A 160 -1.69 -12.53 12.27
C TYR A 160 -2.80 -12.46 11.21
N ALA A 161 -2.71 -13.18 10.09
CA ALA A 161 -3.77 -13.22 9.08
C ALA A 161 -4.14 -14.67 8.75
N ASP A 162 -5.39 -15.07 9.04
CA ASP A 162 -5.91 -16.38 8.65
C ASP A 162 -6.37 -16.41 7.17
N SER A 163 -5.48 -15.99 6.28
CA SER A 163 -5.72 -15.85 4.85
C SER A 163 -5.65 -17.21 4.13
N ALA A 164 -6.60 -17.48 3.24
CA ALA A 164 -6.52 -18.59 2.29
C ALA A 164 -5.61 -18.29 1.09
N LEU A 165 -5.32 -17.01 0.80
CA LEU A 165 -4.34 -16.63 -0.23
C LEU A 165 -2.92 -16.97 0.19
N PRO A 166 -2.09 -17.55 -0.70
CA PRO A 166 -0.69 -17.76 -0.44
C PRO A 166 0.11 -16.46 -0.56
N ALA A 167 1.04 -16.20 0.37
CA ALA A 167 1.95 -15.04 0.32
C ALA A 167 2.88 -15.01 -0.92
N SER A 168 2.94 -16.10 -1.70
CA SER A 168 3.61 -16.14 -2.99
C SER A 168 2.83 -15.43 -4.11
N GLN A 169 1.51 -15.34 -4.00
CA GLN A 169 0.65 -14.66 -4.99
C GLN A 169 0.68 -13.14 -4.79
N THR A 170 0.62 -12.69 -3.54
CA THR A 170 0.69 -11.28 -3.18
C THR A 170 1.25 -11.12 -1.78
N ARG A 171 1.83 -9.95 -1.49
CA ARG A 171 2.17 -9.53 -0.12
C ARG A 171 1.44 -8.27 0.29
N ASN A 172 0.40 -7.89 -0.45
CA ASN A 172 -0.46 -6.78 -0.10
C ASN A 172 -1.48 -7.25 0.95
N LEU A 173 -1.41 -6.68 2.16
CA LEU A 173 -2.19 -7.14 3.31
C LEU A 173 -3.70 -6.91 3.15
N HIS A 174 -4.13 -5.93 2.33
CA HIS A 174 -5.55 -5.73 2.03
C HIS A 174 -6.17 -7.01 1.42
N TYR A 175 -5.49 -7.66 0.47
CA TYR A 175 -5.99 -8.90 -0.13
C TYR A 175 -6.02 -10.06 0.86
N HIS A 176 -5.04 -10.14 1.77
CA HIS A 176 -5.03 -11.16 2.82
C HIS A 176 -6.17 -10.96 3.82
N ARG A 177 -6.53 -9.71 4.16
CA ARG A 177 -7.69 -9.41 5.02
C ARG A 177 -9.01 -9.72 4.32
N ALA A 178 -9.13 -9.42 3.04
CA ALA A 178 -10.27 -9.86 2.23
C ALA A 178 -10.41 -11.39 2.24
N SER A 179 -9.32 -12.11 1.96
CA SER A 179 -9.28 -13.58 1.97
C SER A 179 -9.65 -14.17 3.33
N GLU A 180 -9.11 -13.63 4.42
CA GLU A 180 -9.46 -14.03 5.79
C GLU A 180 -10.94 -13.83 6.07
N HIS A 181 -11.50 -12.66 5.72
CA HIS A 181 -12.93 -12.39 5.91
C HIS A 181 -13.81 -13.33 5.09
N HIS A 182 -13.44 -13.60 3.84
CA HIS A 182 -14.15 -14.54 2.96
C HIS A 182 -14.14 -15.95 3.53
N LYS A 183 -12.97 -16.41 3.98
CA LYS A 183 -12.81 -17.73 4.62
C LYS A 183 -13.69 -17.88 5.86
N GLN A 184 -13.83 -16.83 6.67
CA GLN A 184 -14.68 -16.85 7.87
C GLN A 184 -16.19 -16.93 7.57
N HIS A 185 -16.59 -16.64 6.32
CA HIS A 185 -17.98 -16.64 5.87
C HIS A 185 -18.24 -17.68 4.77
N ASP A 186 -17.39 -18.71 4.66
CA ASP A 186 -17.51 -19.78 3.66
C ASP A 186 -17.60 -19.29 2.19
N ALA A 187 -17.04 -18.10 1.91
CA ALA A 187 -16.96 -17.51 0.58
C ALA A 187 -15.62 -17.85 -0.12
N PRO A 188 -15.54 -17.79 -1.47
CA PRO A 188 -14.29 -18.01 -2.20
C PRO A 188 -13.17 -17.05 -1.75
N ALA A 189 -11.99 -17.60 -1.44
CA ALA A 189 -10.95 -16.86 -0.72
C ALA A 189 -9.51 -17.16 -1.16
N ASP A 190 -9.30 -18.14 -2.04
CA ASP A 190 -7.99 -18.75 -2.36
C ASP A 190 -7.27 -18.13 -3.56
N THR A 191 -7.90 -17.21 -4.29
CA THR A 191 -7.29 -16.43 -5.39
C THR A 191 -7.75 -14.97 -5.36
N LEU A 192 -7.01 -14.06 -6.03
CA LEU A 192 -7.43 -12.66 -6.12
C LEU A 192 -8.74 -12.53 -6.91
N GLU A 193 -8.91 -13.30 -7.98
CA GLU A 193 -10.18 -13.42 -8.69
C GLU A 193 -11.35 -13.79 -7.77
N ASN A 194 -11.14 -14.76 -6.87
CA ASN A 194 -12.18 -15.26 -5.99
C ASN A 194 -12.58 -14.26 -4.90
N ILE A 195 -11.63 -13.50 -4.34
CA ILE A 195 -12.00 -12.46 -3.36
C ILE A 195 -12.71 -11.27 -4.01
N TYR A 196 -12.51 -11.04 -5.31
CA TYR A 196 -13.16 -9.97 -6.07
C TYR A 196 -14.43 -10.43 -6.81
N ASP A 197 -14.91 -11.65 -6.58
CA ASP A 197 -16.21 -12.09 -7.06
C ASP A 197 -17.32 -11.46 -6.21
N TYR A 198 -17.83 -10.31 -6.67
CA TYR A 198 -18.85 -9.53 -5.95
C TYR A 198 -20.21 -10.23 -5.84
N THR A 199 -20.48 -11.25 -6.68
CA THR A 199 -21.67 -12.08 -6.52
C THR A 199 -21.60 -12.95 -5.26
N ARG A 200 -20.38 -13.26 -4.81
CA ARG A 200 -20.12 -14.13 -3.65
C ARG A 200 -19.46 -13.44 -2.46
N ALA A 201 -19.05 -12.18 -2.62
CA ALA A 201 -18.37 -11.43 -1.58
C ALA A 201 -19.30 -11.19 -0.36
N PRO A 202 -18.90 -11.57 0.86
CA PRO A 202 -19.66 -11.25 2.07
C PRO A 202 -19.82 -9.73 2.25
N SER A 203 -20.93 -9.29 2.83
CA SER A 203 -21.23 -7.85 2.99
C SER A 203 -20.17 -7.10 3.80
N GLY A 204 -19.50 -7.76 4.76
CA GLY A 204 -18.44 -7.14 5.56
C GLY A 204 -17.04 -7.16 4.93
N SER A 205 -16.89 -7.62 3.70
CA SER A 205 -15.58 -7.78 3.08
C SER A 205 -14.94 -6.42 2.69
N PRO A 206 -13.63 -6.21 2.90
CA PRO A 206 -12.96 -4.96 2.50
C PRO A 206 -12.88 -4.74 0.99
N VAL A 207 -13.26 -5.73 0.16
CA VAL A 207 -13.28 -5.59 -1.31
C VAL A 207 -14.38 -4.65 -1.82
N TRP A 208 -15.34 -4.28 -0.95
CA TRP A 208 -16.36 -3.28 -1.26
C TRP A 208 -15.81 -1.85 -1.23
N ASP A 209 -14.84 -1.54 -0.36
CA ASP A 209 -14.31 -0.18 -0.21
C ASP A 209 -13.77 0.40 -1.53
N PRO A 210 -13.02 -0.36 -2.36
CA PRO A 210 -12.62 0.10 -3.69
C PRO A 210 -13.78 0.46 -4.63
N ILE A 211 -14.93 -0.23 -4.53
CA ILE A 211 -16.09 0.06 -5.38
C ILE A 211 -16.75 1.36 -4.93
N TYR A 212 -16.94 1.55 -3.62
CA TYR A 212 -17.41 2.82 -3.06
C TYR A 212 -16.52 3.96 -3.48
N TYR A 213 -15.19 3.77 -3.42
CA TYR A 213 -14.23 4.78 -3.85
C TYR A 213 -14.47 5.23 -5.30
N PHE A 214 -14.64 4.29 -6.24
CA PHE A 214 -14.91 4.63 -7.65
C PHE A 214 -16.23 5.37 -7.84
N ILE A 215 -17.29 5.00 -7.10
CA ILE A 215 -18.58 5.72 -7.13
C ILE A 215 -18.46 7.11 -6.52
N GLU A 216 -17.65 7.31 -5.48
CA GLU A 216 -17.58 8.60 -4.80
C GLU A 216 -16.64 9.59 -5.49
N HIS A 217 -15.63 9.10 -6.20
CA HIS A 217 -14.52 9.92 -6.69
C HIS A 217 -14.31 9.93 -8.21
N ASP A 218 -14.90 9.00 -8.99
CA ASP A 218 -14.55 8.81 -10.41
C ASP A 218 -15.77 8.82 -11.37
N LEU A 219 -16.89 9.44 -10.96
CA LEU A 219 -18.14 9.47 -11.73
C LEU A 219 -18.15 10.42 -12.94
N GLU A 220 -17.19 11.35 -13.05
CA GLU A 220 -17.34 12.44 -14.03
C GLU A 220 -17.13 12.02 -15.50
N ASN A 221 -16.64 10.81 -15.80
CA ASN A 221 -16.50 10.32 -17.18
C ASN A 221 -16.56 8.78 -17.26
N ILE A 222 -17.76 8.18 -17.22
CA ILE A 222 -17.95 6.74 -17.55
C ILE A 222 -17.70 6.57 -19.05
N LEU A 223 -16.43 6.38 -19.44
CA LEU A 223 -15.97 6.21 -20.82
C LEU A 223 -15.96 4.73 -21.23
N GLU A 224 -15.88 4.48 -22.55
CA GLU A 224 -15.79 3.15 -23.15
C GLU A 224 -14.59 2.31 -22.62
N ASP A 225 -13.58 2.96 -22.03
CA ASP A 225 -12.34 2.34 -21.51
C ASP A 225 -12.25 2.26 -19.97
N TYR A 226 -13.38 2.30 -19.24
CA TYR A 226 -13.35 2.36 -17.76
C TYR A 226 -12.65 1.15 -17.09
N SER A 227 -12.65 -0.04 -17.71
CA SER A 227 -11.85 -1.17 -17.22
C SER A 227 -10.35 -0.89 -17.25
N GLU A 228 -9.86 -0.21 -18.29
CA GLU A 228 -8.46 0.20 -18.40
C GLU A 228 -8.11 1.22 -17.30
N ARG A 229 -9.03 2.14 -16.99
CA ARG A 229 -8.91 3.08 -15.88
C ARG A 229 -8.78 2.38 -14.53
N ILE A 230 -9.69 1.44 -14.20
CA ILE A 230 -9.62 0.65 -12.97
C ILE A 230 -8.30 -0.13 -12.92
N ARG A 231 -7.91 -0.76 -14.03
CA ARG A 231 -6.66 -1.53 -14.10
C ARG A 231 -5.43 -0.66 -13.86
N ASP A 232 -5.40 0.53 -14.43
CA ASP A 232 -4.30 1.47 -14.27
C ASP A 232 -4.24 2.02 -12.84
N ALA A 233 -5.40 2.29 -12.23
CA ALA A 233 -5.53 2.63 -10.81
C ALA A 233 -5.00 1.53 -9.88
N LEU A 234 -5.37 0.27 -10.12
CA LEU A 234 -4.91 -0.91 -9.36
C LEU A 234 -3.43 -1.22 -9.57
N ARG A 235 -2.79 -0.65 -10.60
CA ARG A 235 -1.43 -0.98 -10.99
C ARG A 235 -0.43 -0.70 -9.86
N SER A 236 -0.61 0.39 -9.12
CA SER A 236 0.25 0.74 -7.97
C SER A 236 0.08 -0.21 -6.78
N TRP A 237 -0.94 -1.06 -6.76
CA TRP A 237 -1.33 -1.88 -5.60
C TRP A 237 -1.19 -3.40 -5.82
N THR A 238 -1.37 -3.86 -7.07
CA THR A 238 -1.51 -5.29 -7.39
C THR A 238 -0.25 -5.85 -8.06
N GLU A 239 0.27 -6.95 -7.51
CA GLU A 239 1.38 -7.71 -8.10
C GLU A 239 0.92 -8.45 -9.38
N ARG A 240 1.86 -8.88 -10.24
CA ARG A 240 1.55 -9.44 -11.58
C ARG A 240 0.50 -10.57 -11.55
N GLY A 241 -0.35 -10.62 -12.57
CA GLY A 241 -1.11 -11.82 -12.95
C GLY A 241 -2.59 -11.56 -13.22
N GLU A 242 -3.25 -10.78 -12.36
CA GLU A 242 -4.73 -10.76 -12.32
C GLU A 242 -5.36 -9.36 -12.33
N THR A 243 -4.57 -8.29 -12.45
CA THR A 243 -5.07 -6.89 -12.41
C THR A 243 -6.21 -6.62 -13.41
N GLN A 244 -6.12 -7.15 -14.63
CA GLN A 244 -7.20 -6.99 -15.63
C GLN A 244 -8.48 -7.71 -15.21
N LYS A 245 -8.34 -8.91 -14.63
CA LYS A 245 -9.50 -9.70 -14.22
C LYS A 245 -10.19 -9.07 -13.02
N ILE A 246 -9.41 -8.61 -12.04
CA ILE A 246 -9.92 -7.82 -10.91
C ILE A 246 -10.63 -6.56 -11.43
N ALA A 247 -10.01 -5.82 -12.36
CA ALA A 247 -10.61 -4.63 -12.94
C ALA A 247 -11.94 -4.92 -13.66
N ASN A 248 -12.03 -6.05 -14.36
CA ASN A 248 -13.27 -6.49 -14.99
C ASN A 248 -14.34 -6.82 -13.93
N GLN A 249 -14.00 -7.57 -12.88
CA GLN A 249 -14.95 -7.89 -11.80
C GLN A 249 -15.47 -6.63 -11.10
N MET A 250 -14.59 -5.66 -10.83
CA MET A 250 -14.97 -4.38 -10.25
C MET A 250 -15.88 -3.58 -11.20
N LEU A 251 -15.58 -3.55 -12.49
CA LEU A 251 -16.43 -2.90 -13.49
C LEU A 251 -17.81 -3.57 -13.60
N ASP A 252 -17.86 -4.89 -13.56
CA ASP A 252 -19.13 -5.63 -13.63
C ASP A 252 -20.00 -5.31 -12.42
N ALA A 253 -19.43 -5.27 -11.20
CA ALA A 253 -20.15 -4.83 -10.01
C ALA A 253 -20.64 -3.38 -10.10
N LEU A 254 -19.79 -2.45 -10.56
CA LEU A 254 -20.15 -1.05 -10.78
C LEU A 254 -21.32 -0.92 -11.78
N ARG A 255 -21.30 -1.70 -12.87
CA ARG A 255 -22.36 -1.71 -13.88
C ARG A 255 -23.68 -2.27 -13.36
N VAL A 256 -23.63 -3.36 -12.59
CA VAL A 256 -24.82 -3.95 -11.95
C VAL A 256 -25.47 -2.94 -11.00
N CYS A 257 -24.65 -2.17 -10.28
CA CYS A 257 -25.13 -1.13 -9.37
C CYS A 257 -25.39 0.22 -10.06
N GLU A 258 -25.38 0.27 -11.39
CA GLU A 258 -25.56 1.49 -12.19
C GLU A 258 -24.67 2.68 -11.76
N PHE A 259 -23.51 2.39 -11.16
CA PHE A 259 -22.61 3.38 -10.55
C PHE A 259 -23.27 4.23 -9.45
N GLU A 260 -24.31 3.72 -8.80
CA GLU A 260 -25.04 4.40 -7.73
C GLU A 260 -24.74 3.77 -6.36
N LYS A 261 -24.42 4.64 -5.38
CA LYS A 261 -24.13 4.21 -4.01
C LYS A 261 -25.28 3.42 -3.39
N ALA A 262 -26.52 3.87 -3.58
CA ALA A 262 -27.69 3.21 -3.02
C ALA A 262 -27.93 1.80 -3.59
N GLN A 263 -27.68 1.60 -4.88
CA GLN A 263 -27.76 0.28 -5.52
C GLN A 263 -26.63 -0.63 -5.03
N LEU A 264 -25.43 -0.08 -4.82
CA LEU A 264 -24.32 -0.83 -4.22
C LEU A 264 -24.62 -1.26 -2.78
N ASP A 265 -25.19 -0.38 -1.97
CA ASP A 265 -25.64 -0.71 -0.60
C ASP A 265 -26.64 -1.89 -0.64
N GLU A 266 -27.64 -1.85 -1.52
CA GLU A 266 -28.63 -2.93 -1.68
C GLU A 266 -27.98 -4.24 -2.17
N TYR A 267 -27.12 -4.15 -3.18
CA TYR A 267 -26.41 -5.29 -3.73
C TYR A 267 -25.50 -5.97 -2.69
N GLN A 268 -24.71 -5.17 -1.94
CA GLN A 268 -23.84 -5.65 -0.87
C GLN A 268 -24.60 -6.34 0.26
N GLN A 269 -25.83 -5.90 0.59
CA GLN A 269 -26.66 -6.50 1.64
C GLN A 269 -27.50 -7.69 1.17
N THR A 270 -27.67 -7.85 -0.15
CA THR A 270 -28.38 -9.00 -0.72
C THR A 270 -27.60 -10.28 -0.43
N ASP A 271 -28.31 -11.34 -0.04
CA ASP A 271 -27.72 -12.67 0.16
C ASP A 271 -26.98 -13.11 -1.12
N PRO A 272 -25.71 -13.53 -1.05
CA PRO A 272 -24.97 -14.04 -2.21
C PRO A 272 -25.73 -15.07 -3.06
N ASP A 273 -26.59 -15.90 -2.47
CA ASP A 273 -27.39 -16.89 -3.21
C ASP A 273 -28.54 -16.27 -4.04
N LEU A 274 -28.81 -14.97 -3.84
CA LEU A 274 -29.88 -14.21 -4.47
C LEU A 274 -29.38 -13.07 -5.38
N ARG A 275 -28.06 -12.90 -5.53
CA ARG A 275 -27.42 -11.87 -6.38
C ARG A 275 -27.34 -12.24 -7.84
#